data_AF-A0A8B9DZ01-F1
#
_entry.id   AF-A0A8B9DZ01-F1
#
_cell.length_a   1.000
_cell.length_b   1.000
_cell.length_c   1.000
_cell.angle_alpha   90.00
_cell.angle_beta   90.00
_cell.angle_gamma   90.00
#
_symmetry.space_group_name_H-M   'P 1'
#
loop_
_entity.id
_entity.type
_entity.pdbx_description
1 polymer ?
#
loop_
_entity_poly.entity_id
_entity_poly.type
_entity_poly.pdbx_seq_one_letter_code
_entity_poly.pdbx_strand_id
1 'polypeptide(L)'
;MPSRYQAGAWRGHGPGQGAWLRLGLEGRRGSRGTHPCSGPRAGGWERRVFPFKRQALELLPLSLCKSPKHTAPPAACPLPAAAARPRAQGPAPLPAMLLLPLLLEATLLQLASGSYHPFYNGFYYNHVMNDKGNGHEKVAYFNGAKLVVETPRDPVYSSSGANVTLPCHYRFEPDQEGKRKIRIKWSKLRDDYTKEQDVLVAIGKTYMAFGDFRGRAHLHQGGRHEASLVVSDVRLQDDGKYRCEVIDGLEDESDVVDLRLQGIVFPYQPPRGQYRLNFHEAERACQEQGAVIATFSQLFQAWSEGLDWCNAGWLADGTVQYPIRLPRKPCGGLHLAPGIRSYGPRHRHLHRFDVFCFSSALRGEIFYLERPAGLTLEEAKQACQDAGAEIARVGHLYSAWKFLGLDRCDAGWLADGSVRYPIAKPRANCGPAEPGVRSFGFPSKGRFGVFCYKER
;
A
#
# COMPACT_ATOMS: atom_id res chain seq x y z
N MET A 1 -6.72 57.23 -30.90
CA MET A 1 -7.43 56.67 -32.07
C MET A 1 -7.58 55.18 -31.92
N PRO A 2 -8.80 54.62 -31.92
CA PRO A 2 -9.05 53.19 -32.09
C PRO A 2 -9.80 52.87 -33.39
N SER A 3 -9.52 51.71 -33.98
CA SER A 3 -10.35 51.04 -34.99
C SER A 3 -10.36 49.56 -34.59
N ARG A 4 -11.47 48.90 -34.17
CA ARG A 4 -12.68 48.52 -34.95
C ARG A 4 -12.26 47.94 -36.32
N TYR A 5 -12.51 46.67 -36.64
CA TYR A 5 -13.84 46.07 -36.81
C TYR A 5 -13.85 44.52 -36.73
N GLN A 6 -15.04 43.98 -36.41
CA GLN A 6 -15.64 42.63 -36.62
C GLN A 6 -14.75 41.43 -37.05
N ALA A 7 -14.81 40.25 -36.43
CA ALA A 7 -15.94 39.35 -36.10
C ALA A 7 -16.49 38.53 -37.29
N GLY A 8 -16.41 37.21 -37.20
CA GLY A 8 -17.01 36.24 -38.12
C GLY A 8 -16.98 34.84 -37.53
N ALA A 9 -18.15 34.27 -37.26
CA ALA A 9 -18.30 32.93 -36.68
C ALA A 9 -19.11 32.04 -37.61
N TRP A 10 -18.68 30.79 -37.83
CA TRP A 10 -19.51 29.72 -38.39
C TRP A 10 -19.23 28.40 -37.69
N ARG A 11 -20.26 27.55 -37.61
CA ARG A 11 -20.30 26.33 -36.80
C ARG A 11 -19.98 25.10 -37.66
N GLY A 12 -19.34 24.12 -37.02
CA GLY A 12 -19.71 22.70 -37.06
C GLY A 12 -19.56 21.92 -38.38
N HIS A 13 -18.77 20.84 -38.34
CA HIS A 13 -19.23 19.48 -38.66
C HIS A 13 -18.07 18.47 -38.43
N GLY A 14 -18.35 17.39 -37.72
CA GLY A 14 -17.73 16.09 -37.99
C GLY A 14 -18.75 15.19 -38.71
N PRO A 15 -18.50 13.87 -38.89
CA PRO A 15 -17.31 13.08 -38.52
C PRO A 15 -16.67 12.35 -39.74
N GLY A 16 -15.58 11.61 -39.53
CA GLY A 16 -14.98 10.76 -40.58
C GLY A 16 -14.05 9.69 -40.00
N GLN A 17 -14.20 8.44 -40.45
CA GLN A 17 -13.55 7.26 -39.87
C GLN A 17 -12.33 6.79 -40.68
N GLY A 18 -11.35 6.21 -39.99
CA GLY A 18 -10.59 5.02 -40.39
C GLY A 18 -9.70 5.05 -41.64
N ALA A 19 -8.40 4.76 -41.45
CA ALA A 19 -7.64 3.89 -42.35
C ALA A 19 -6.40 3.31 -41.64
N TRP A 20 -6.32 1.98 -41.56
CA TRP A 20 -5.07 1.28 -41.31
C TRP A 20 -4.27 1.15 -42.61
N LEU A 21 -2.94 1.31 -42.57
CA LEU A 21 -2.09 0.88 -43.68
C LEU A 21 -0.75 0.34 -43.18
N ARG A 22 -0.63 -0.99 -43.23
CA ARG A 22 0.66 -1.71 -43.23
C ARG A 22 1.15 -1.83 -44.66
N LEU A 23 2.34 -1.32 -44.95
CA LEU A 23 3.27 -1.79 -45.99
C LEU A 23 4.69 -1.60 -45.43
N GLY A 24 5.70 -2.40 -45.77
CA GLY A 24 5.77 -3.43 -46.79
C GLY A 24 7.14 -3.36 -47.47
N LEU A 25 8.09 -4.15 -46.96
CA LEU A 25 9.48 -4.39 -47.41
C LEU A 25 9.87 -4.05 -48.86
N GLU A 26 11.02 -3.38 -49.04
CA GLU A 26 12.14 -3.69 -49.97
C GLU A 26 13.21 -2.56 -49.86
N GLY A 27 14.52 -2.72 -50.08
CA GLY A 27 15.32 -3.91 -50.42
C GLY A 27 16.48 -3.59 -51.39
N ARG A 28 17.69 -3.22 -50.93
CA ARG A 28 18.91 -3.14 -51.78
C ARG A 28 20.19 -3.64 -51.08
N ARG A 29 21.12 -4.18 -51.90
CA ARG A 29 22.33 -4.94 -51.51
C ARG A 29 23.64 -4.17 -51.80
N GLY A 30 24.74 -4.62 -51.19
CA GLY A 30 26.14 -4.38 -51.65
C GLY A 30 27.13 -4.28 -50.48
N SER A 31 27.71 -5.38 -49.95
CA SER A 31 28.99 -6.03 -50.38
C SER A 31 30.24 -5.20 -50.03
N ARG A 32 31.37 -5.67 -49.46
CA ARG A 32 32.02 -7.00 -49.20
C ARG A 32 32.92 -6.85 -47.93
N GLY A 33 33.46 -7.86 -47.24
CA GLY A 33 33.40 -9.33 -47.32
C GLY A 33 34.45 -10.01 -46.40
N THR A 34 34.41 -11.37 -46.31
CA THR A 34 35.52 -12.32 -45.96
C THR A 34 36.20 -12.26 -44.57
N HIS A 35 36.61 -13.34 -43.86
CA HIS A 35 36.31 -14.79 -43.81
C HIS A 35 37.01 -15.39 -42.53
N PRO A 36 37.16 -16.72 -42.25
CA PRO A 36 36.28 -17.48 -41.35
C PRO A 36 37.01 -18.29 -40.23
N CYS A 37 36.25 -19.10 -39.45
CA CYS A 37 36.61 -20.42 -38.86
C CYS A 37 35.47 -20.88 -37.92
N SER A 38 34.56 -21.77 -38.35
CA SER A 38 34.62 -23.25 -38.26
C SER A 38 34.25 -23.83 -36.87
N GLY A 39 33.06 -24.45 -36.77
CA GLY A 39 32.63 -25.24 -35.59
C GLY A 39 33.09 -26.70 -35.66
N PRO A 40 32.51 -27.57 -34.81
CA PRO A 40 31.57 -28.55 -35.39
C PRO A 40 30.28 -28.76 -34.56
N ARG A 41 29.36 -29.56 -35.13
CA ARG A 41 28.06 -29.96 -34.54
C ARG A 41 28.14 -31.37 -33.98
N ALA A 42 27.25 -31.73 -33.05
CA ALA A 42 26.21 -32.77 -33.22
C ALA A 42 25.76 -33.36 -31.86
N GLY A 43 24.55 -33.94 -31.84
CA GLY A 43 24.08 -34.82 -30.76
C GLY A 43 22.97 -34.22 -29.89
N GLY A 44 21.74 -34.66 -30.12
CA GLY A 44 20.69 -34.63 -29.08
C GLY A 44 20.45 -36.05 -28.57
N TRP A 45 19.67 -36.19 -27.48
CA TRP A 45 18.60 -37.19 -27.25
C TRP A 45 18.27 -37.32 -25.75
N GLU A 46 16.96 -37.31 -25.49
CA GLU A 46 16.23 -38.04 -24.44
C GLU A 46 16.30 -37.75 -22.93
N ARG A 47 15.28 -38.30 -22.25
CA ARG A 47 14.86 -38.09 -20.86
C ARG A 47 15.20 -39.31 -20.00
N ARG A 48 15.46 -39.10 -18.70
CA ARG A 48 15.19 -39.98 -17.53
C ARG A 48 15.73 -39.23 -16.28
N VAL A 49 14.91 -38.79 -15.33
CA VAL A 49 14.27 -39.55 -14.22
C VAL A 49 15.28 -40.24 -13.29
N PHE A 50 15.57 -39.58 -12.14
CA PHE A 50 15.81 -40.08 -10.75
C PHE A 50 16.66 -41.37 -10.47
N PRO A 51 17.13 -41.65 -9.21
CA PRO A 51 17.23 -40.84 -7.98
C PRO A 51 18.60 -40.93 -7.24
N PHE A 52 18.67 -40.29 -6.06
CA PHE A 52 19.48 -40.64 -4.86
C PHE A 52 20.70 -41.58 -4.94
N LYS A 53 21.85 -41.10 -4.44
CA LYS A 53 22.67 -41.88 -3.48
C LYS A 53 23.49 -40.97 -2.58
N ARG A 54 23.50 -41.26 -1.26
CA ARG A 54 24.46 -40.72 -0.30
C ARG A 54 25.77 -41.50 -0.41
N GLN A 55 26.90 -40.82 -0.26
CA GLN A 55 28.09 -41.37 0.37
C GLN A 55 28.90 -40.23 1.01
N ALA A 56 29.62 -40.55 2.08
CA ALA A 56 30.29 -39.59 2.95
C ALA A 56 31.69 -40.10 3.32
N LEU A 57 32.50 -39.19 3.87
CA LEU A 57 33.89 -39.34 4.32
C LEU A 57 34.92 -39.58 3.20
N GLU A 58 35.85 -38.63 3.06
CA GLU A 58 37.18 -38.82 3.66
C GLU A 58 37.72 -37.49 4.22
N LEU A 59 38.59 -37.59 5.22
CA LEU A 59 39.27 -36.49 5.91
C LEU A 59 40.78 -36.66 5.68
N LEU A 60 41.54 -35.55 5.62
CA LEU A 60 42.92 -35.37 6.15
C LEU A 60 43.40 -33.91 5.87
N PRO A 61 44.51 -33.41 6.46
CA PRO A 61 44.42 -32.21 7.31
C PRO A 61 45.35 -31.04 6.89
N LEU A 62 45.32 -29.95 7.66
CA LEU A 62 46.33 -28.88 7.62
C LEU A 62 46.95 -28.61 9.00
N SER A 63 48.28 -28.69 9.04
CA SER A 63 49.19 -28.28 10.13
C SER A 63 49.37 -26.74 10.16
N LEU A 64 49.33 -26.07 11.33
CA LEU A 64 50.48 -25.73 12.20
C LEU A 64 51.63 -25.03 11.45
N CYS A 65 51.91 -23.73 11.61
CA CYS A 65 52.59 -23.04 12.74
C CYS A 65 52.71 -21.52 12.40
N LYS A 66 53.12 -20.53 13.23
CA LYS A 66 53.38 -20.33 14.68
C LYS A 66 53.45 -18.81 14.97
N SER A 67 53.23 -18.39 16.22
CA SER A 67 53.53 -17.04 16.73
C SER A 67 54.98 -16.91 17.23
N PRO A 68 55.38 -15.72 17.72
CA PRO A 68 56.04 -15.66 19.04
C PRO A 68 55.43 -14.66 20.04
N LYS A 69 55.79 -14.80 21.34
CA LYS A 69 55.35 -14.05 22.54
C LYS A 69 56.47 -13.08 23.02
N HIS A 70 56.27 -12.08 23.90
CA HIS A 70 56.14 -12.09 25.39
C HIS A 70 55.94 -10.60 25.86
N THR A 71 55.73 -10.14 27.13
CA THR A 71 55.75 -10.72 28.51
C THR A 71 54.77 -9.94 29.46
N ALA A 72 54.82 -10.15 30.79
CA ALA A 72 54.12 -9.41 31.87
C ALA A 72 54.95 -9.54 33.20
N PRO A 73 54.52 -9.23 34.47
CA PRO A 73 53.42 -8.41 35.07
C PRO A 73 53.95 -7.51 36.27
N PRO A 74 53.37 -7.40 37.50
CA PRO A 74 52.11 -6.78 38.02
C PRO A 74 52.27 -5.67 39.14
N ALA A 75 51.17 -4.99 39.54
CA ALA A 75 51.00 -4.28 40.84
C ALA A 75 49.49 -4.10 41.21
N ALA A 76 49.13 -3.69 42.46
CA ALA A 76 47.76 -3.85 43.02
C ALA A 76 47.15 -2.65 43.82
N CYS A 77 45.80 -2.54 43.81
CA CYS A 77 44.86 -1.88 44.78
C CYS A 77 44.99 -0.35 45.07
N PRO A 78 43.96 0.37 45.64
CA PRO A 78 42.77 -0.07 46.41
C PRO A 78 41.38 0.61 46.06
N LEU A 79 40.40 0.47 46.98
CA LEU A 79 38.96 0.85 46.99
C LEU A 79 38.63 2.37 47.15
N PRO A 80 37.38 2.83 46.90
CA PRO A 80 36.27 2.93 47.92
C PRO A 80 34.87 2.61 47.32
N ALA A 81 33.71 2.59 48.01
CA ALA A 81 33.29 2.48 49.43
C ALA A 81 31.82 1.95 49.46
N ALA A 82 31.31 1.51 50.62
CA ALA A 82 29.98 0.90 50.76
C ALA A 82 28.92 1.85 51.34
N ALA A 83 27.63 1.56 51.06
CA ALA A 83 26.47 2.06 51.80
C ALA A 83 25.58 0.87 52.21
N ALA A 84 25.10 0.85 53.45
CA ALA A 84 24.51 -0.33 54.09
C ALA A 84 22.97 -0.36 54.09
N ARG A 85 22.38 -1.55 54.24
CA ARG A 85 21.07 -1.81 54.89
C ARG A 85 20.99 -3.26 55.44
N PRO A 86 20.10 -3.57 56.41
CA PRO A 86 20.37 -4.56 57.46
C PRO A 86 19.81 -6.00 57.27
N ARG A 87 20.17 -6.86 58.24
CA ARG A 87 19.87 -8.30 58.39
C ARG A 87 18.41 -8.66 58.77
N ALA A 88 17.99 -9.85 58.35
CA ALA A 88 17.26 -10.87 59.14
C ALA A 88 17.48 -12.24 58.44
N GLN A 89 18.24 -13.21 58.96
CA GLN A 89 17.94 -14.20 60.02
C GLN A 89 16.79 -15.20 59.74
N GLY A 90 17.17 -16.43 59.33
CA GLY A 90 16.78 -17.68 60.01
C GLY A 90 15.46 -18.39 59.60
N PRO A 91 15.37 -19.74 59.55
CA PRO A 91 14.26 -20.42 58.85
C PRO A 91 13.45 -21.48 59.66
N ALA A 92 12.39 -21.99 59.00
CA ALA A 92 11.61 -23.23 59.23
C ALA A 92 10.50 -23.22 60.31
N PRO A 93 9.47 -24.11 60.25
CA PRO A 93 9.22 -25.19 59.27
C PRO A 93 7.85 -25.14 58.53
N LEU A 94 7.66 -26.11 57.61
CA LEU A 94 6.41 -26.35 56.85
C LEU A 94 5.38 -27.17 57.66
N PRO A 95 4.07 -27.00 57.35
CA PRO A 95 3.12 -28.11 57.41
C PRO A 95 2.44 -28.37 56.05
N ALA A 96 2.26 -29.64 55.69
CA ALA A 96 1.58 -30.05 54.46
C ALA A 96 0.05 -30.08 54.67
N MET A 97 -0.68 -29.12 54.09
CA MET A 97 -2.16 -29.09 54.01
C MET A 97 -2.64 -28.12 52.90
N LEU A 98 -2.25 -28.36 51.64
CA LEU A 98 -2.60 -27.47 50.51
C LEU A 98 -3.09 -28.16 49.22
N LEU A 99 -3.44 -29.45 49.27
CA LEU A 99 -3.90 -30.20 48.07
C LEU A 99 -5.43 -30.37 47.96
N LEU A 100 -6.23 -29.85 48.89
CA LEU A 100 -7.71 -29.89 48.81
C LEU A 100 -8.44 -28.56 48.51
N PRO A 101 -7.95 -27.34 48.83
CA PRO A 101 -8.69 -26.11 48.49
C PRO A 101 -8.50 -25.68 47.02
N LEU A 102 -7.39 -26.06 46.38
CA LEU A 102 -7.07 -25.66 44.99
C LEU A 102 -7.97 -26.33 43.92
N LEU A 103 -8.77 -27.33 44.29
CA LEU A 103 -9.76 -27.95 43.40
C LEU A 103 -11.12 -27.22 43.41
N LEU A 104 -11.37 -26.32 44.38
CA LEU A 104 -12.61 -25.54 44.46
C LEU A 104 -12.54 -24.21 43.69
N GLU A 105 -11.38 -23.53 43.69
CA GLU A 105 -11.12 -22.38 42.81
C GLU A 105 -11.27 -22.77 41.32
N ALA A 106 -10.81 -23.97 40.96
CA ALA A 106 -10.89 -24.51 39.60
C ALA A 106 -12.32 -24.79 39.11
N THR A 107 -13.32 -24.84 40.01
CA THR A 107 -14.73 -25.09 39.66
C THR A 107 -15.62 -23.85 39.74
N LEU A 108 -15.16 -22.74 40.33
CA LEU A 108 -15.90 -21.46 40.37
C LEU A 108 -15.47 -20.44 39.30
N LEU A 109 -14.23 -20.49 38.78
CA LEU A 109 -13.83 -19.67 37.63
C LEU A 109 -14.14 -20.27 36.24
N GLN A 110 -14.98 -21.30 36.17
CA GLN A 110 -15.69 -21.66 34.92
C GLN A 110 -16.64 -20.54 34.42
N LEU A 111 -16.84 -19.47 35.21
CA LEU A 111 -17.58 -18.27 34.81
C LEU A 111 -16.73 -17.21 34.10
N ALA A 112 -15.49 -17.55 33.71
CA ALA A 112 -14.65 -16.75 32.82
C ALA A 112 -15.20 -16.73 31.37
N SER A 113 -16.30 -16.01 31.19
CA SER A 113 -16.70 -15.25 29.98
C SER A 113 -16.16 -15.76 28.64
N GLY A 114 -16.53 -16.99 28.27
CA GLY A 114 -16.20 -17.59 26.98
C GLY A 114 -16.76 -16.76 25.82
N SER A 115 -15.94 -15.87 25.28
CA SER A 115 -16.32 -14.89 24.26
C SER A 115 -16.38 -15.52 22.86
N TYR A 116 -17.19 -16.57 22.71
CA TYR A 116 -17.52 -17.15 21.41
C TYR A 116 -18.35 -16.14 20.62
N HIS A 117 -17.74 -15.52 19.61
CA HIS A 117 -18.46 -14.68 18.65
C HIS A 117 -19.51 -15.53 17.92
N PRO A 118 -20.81 -15.19 18.00
CA PRO A 118 -21.81 -15.82 17.14
C PRO A 118 -21.63 -15.28 15.71
N PHE A 119 -21.29 -16.17 14.77
CA PHE A 119 -21.33 -15.88 13.35
C PHE A 119 -22.77 -15.53 12.94
N TYR A 120 -23.01 -14.27 12.59
CA TYR A 120 -24.36 -13.72 12.43
C TYR A 120 -24.93 -13.92 11.01
N ASN A 121 -25.04 -15.17 10.56
CA ASN A 121 -25.79 -15.53 9.35
C ASN A 121 -27.28 -15.77 9.69
N GLY A 122 -27.96 -14.68 10.07
CA GLY A 122 -29.37 -14.70 10.44
C GLY A 122 -30.31 -14.75 9.24
N PHE A 123 -30.62 -15.96 8.76
CA PHE A 123 -31.75 -16.19 7.85
C PHE A 123 -33.07 -15.96 8.60
N TYR A 124 -33.74 -14.83 8.33
CA TYR A 124 -35.04 -14.49 8.93
C TYR A 124 -36.20 -15.12 8.15
N TYR A 125 -36.60 -16.33 8.53
CA TYR A 125 -37.94 -16.83 8.23
C TYR A 125 -38.91 -16.42 9.33
N ASN A 126 -39.67 -15.35 9.11
CA ASN A 126 -40.85 -15.05 9.93
C ASN A 126 -41.98 -16.00 9.52
N HIS A 127 -42.31 -16.96 10.39
CA HIS A 127 -43.53 -17.75 10.27
C HIS A 127 -44.76 -16.84 10.38
N VAL A 128 -45.55 -16.76 9.31
CA VAL A 128 -46.97 -16.41 9.37
C VAL A 128 -47.75 -17.59 8.83
N MET A 129 -47.96 -18.59 9.68
CA MET A 129 -48.90 -19.69 9.46
C MET A 129 -49.81 -19.78 10.67
N ASN A 130 -50.88 -18.99 10.64
CA ASN A 130 -52.03 -19.19 11.50
C ASN A 130 -53.28 -18.72 10.76
N ASP A 131 -53.79 -19.55 9.87
CA ASP A 131 -55.22 -19.55 9.60
C ASP A 131 -55.73 -20.97 9.32
N LYS A 132 -56.90 -21.30 9.86
CA LYS A 132 -57.58 -22.58 9.64
C LYS A 132 -58.54 -22.42 8.47
N GLY A 133 -58.03 -22.56 7.24
CA GLY A 133 -58.81 -22.29 6.02
C GLY A 133 -58.53 -23.29 4.90
N ASN A 134 -59.63 -23.91 4.44
CA ASN A 134 -59.79 -24.86 3.34
C ASN A 134 -58.76 -24.82 2.18
N GLY A 135 -58.53 -25.99 1.58
CA GLY A 135 -57.50 -26.19 0.57
C GLY A 135 -57.64 -25.31 -0.68
N HIS A 136 -56.61 -24.51 -0.94
CA HIS A 136 -56.09 -24.30 -2.28
C HIS A 136 -54.57 -24.20 -2.18
N GLU A 137 -53.88 -25.19 -2.76
CA GLU A 137 -52.43 -25.23 -2.85
C GLU A 137 -51.95 -24.11 -3.78
N LYS A 138 -51.77 -22.89 -3.23
CA LYS A 138 -51.00 -21.84 -3.88
C LYS A 138 -49.54 -22.22 -3.82
N VAL A 139 -49.14 -23.08 -4.77
CA VAL A 139 -47.75 -23.22 -5.20
C VAL A 139 -47.24 -21.81 -5.45
N ALA A 140 -46.32 -21.36 -4.61
CA ALA A 140 -45.65 -20.08 -4.82
C ALA A 140 -44.82 -20.21 -6.10
N TYR A 141 -45.31 -19.65 -7.20
CA TYR A 141 -44.54 -19.56 -8.42
C TYR A 141 -43.23 -18.85 -8.10
N PHE A 142 -42.11 -19.56 -8.24
CA PHE A 142 -40.81 -18.92 -8.40
C PHE A 142 -40.92 -18.02 -9.62
N ASN A 143 -41.08 -16.71 -9.39
CA ASN A 143 -41.12 -15.72 -10.45
C ASN A 143 -39.72 -15.66 -11.04
N GLY A 144 -39.48 -16.45 -12.10
CA GLY A 144 -38.19 -16.65 -12.75
C GLY A 144 -37.66 -15.42 -13.48
N ALA A 145 -37.50 -14.34 -12.73
CA ALA A 145 -36.84 -13.11 -13.15
C ALA A 145 -35.50 -13.05 -12.45
N LYS A 146 -34.45 -13.31 -13.22
CA LYS A 146 -33.07 -13.36 -12.75
C LYS A 146 -32.63 -11.96 -12.31
N LEU A 147 -32.10 -11.83 -11.10
CA LEU A 147 -31.36 -10.63 -10.67
C LEU A 147 -30.04 -10.50 -11.48
N VAL A 148 -29.68 -9.29 -11.87
CA VAL A 148 -28.41 -8.97 -12.52
C VAL A 148 -27.84 -7.71 -11.88
N VAL A 149 -26.58 -7.74 -11.47
CA VAL A 149 -25.83 -6.57 -10.98
C VAL A 149 -24.85 -6.13 -12.06
N GLU A 150 -24.78 -4.82 -12.30
CA GLU A 150 -23.91 -4.20 -13.31
C GLU A 150 -23.00 -3.15 -12.65
N THR A 151 -21.68 -3.33 -12.75
CA THR A 151 -20.67 -2.37 -12.31
C THR A 151 -19.67 -2.03 -13.44
N PRO A 152 -18.96 -0.90 -13.38
CA PRO A 152 -17.95 -0.55 -14.38
C PRO A 152 -16.74 -1.49 -14.32
N ARG A 153 -16.26 -1.91 -15.50
CA ARG A 153 -15.05 -2.74 -15.64
C ARG A 153 -13.75 -1.97 -15.39
N ASP A 154 -13.75 -0.69 -15.71
CA ASP A 154 -12.60 0.20 -15.52
C ASP A 154 -12.59 0.78 -14.09
N PRO A 155 -11.41 0.99 -13.48
CA PRO A 155 -11.32 1.54 -12.13
C PRO A 155 -11.90 2.95 -12.02
N VAL A 156 -12.59 3.21 -10.91
CA VAL A 156 -13.03 4.55 -10.52
C VAL A 156 -11.85 5.29 -9.90
N TYR A 157 -11.41 6.37 -10.52
CA TYR A 157 -10.30 7.18 -10.01
C TYR A 157 -10.79 8.31 -9.11
N SER A 158 -10.10 8.54 -7.99
CA SER A 158 -10.38 9.63 -7.04
C SER A 158 -9.08 10.20 -6.45
N SER A 159 -9.21 11.24 -5.62
CA SER A 159 -8.12 11.84 -4.83
C SER A 159 -8.48 11.85 -3.35
N SER A 160 -7.49 11.91 -2.45
CA SER A 160 -7.80 12.01 -1.03
C SER A 160 -8.58 13.29 -0.73
N GLY A 161 -9.63 13.18 0.10
CA GLY A 161 -10.51 14.27 0.48
C GLY A 161 -11.64 14.58 -0.49
N ALA A 162 -11.67 13.97 -1.68
CA ALA A 162 -12.82 14.07 -2.58
C ALA A 162 -14.00 13.22 -2.08
N ASN A 163 -15.17 13.46 -2.65
CA ASN A 163 -16.31 12.54 -2.57
C ASN A 163 -16.32 11.70 -3.85
N VAL A 164 -16.45 10.38 -3.72
CA VAL A 164 -16.51 9.45 -4.86
C VAL A 164 -17.82 8.67 -4.84
N THR A 165 -18.35 8.36 -6.02
CA THR A 165 -19.46 7.42 -6.19
C THR A 165 -18.92 6.16 -6.86
N LEU A 166 -19.12 5.00 -6.24
CA LEU A 166 -18.83 3.68 -6.78
C LEU A 166 -20.10 3.17 -7.48
N PRO A 167 -20.16 3.13 -8.82
CA PRO A 167 -21.40 2.81 -9.52
C PRO A 167 -21.79 1.34 -9.34
N CYS A 168 -23.05 1.11 -9.01
CA CYS A 168 -23.66 -0.21 -8.97
C CYS A 168 -25.14 -0.08 -9.30
N HIS A 169 -25.57 -0.71 -10.38
CA HIS A 169 -26.97 -0.77 -10.78
C HIS A 169 -27.42 -2.23 -10.79
N TYR A 170 -28.71 -2.47 -10.60
CA TYR A 170 -29.27 -3.83 -10.64
C TYR A 170 -30.58 -3.88 -11.42
N ARG A 171 -30.84 -4.96 -12.13
CA ARG A 171 -32.11 -5.17 -12.83
C ARG A 171 -32.59 -6.61 -12.70
N PHE A 172 -33.85 -6.83 -13.07
CA PHE A 172 -34.45 -8.15 -13.18
C PHE A 172 -34.62 -8.51 -14.66
N GLU A 173 -34.41 -9.77 -15.02
CA GLU A 173 -34.58 -10.30 -16.38
C GLU A 173 -35.52 -11.51 -16.37
N PRO A 174 -36.78 -11.38 -16.86
CA PRO A 174 -37.42 -10.18 -17.40
C PRO A 174 -37.68 -9.10 -16.32
N ASP A 175 -37.82 -7.85 -16.75
CA ASP A 175 -38.07 -6.73 -15.84
C ASP A 175 -39.42 -6.92 -15.11
N GLN A 176 -39.42 -6.76 -13.79
CA GLN A 176 -40.59 -7.02 -12.95
C GLN A 176 -40.88 -5.84 -12.03
N GLU A 177 -41.99 -5.14 -12.29
CA GLU A 177 -42.40 -3.95 -11.56
C GLU A 177 -42.96 -4.22 -10.15
N GLY A 178 -42.87 -5.45 -9.64
CA GLY A 178 -43.28 -5.81 -8.28
C GLY A 178 -42.48 -5.06 -7.19
N LYS A 179 -43.14 -4.69 -6.08
CA LYS A 179 -42.47 -4.08 -4.92
C LYS A 179 -41.65 -5.12 -4.14
N ARG A 180 -40.51 -5.53 -4.70
CA ARG A 180 -39.53 -6.42 -4.04
C ARG A 180 -38.76 -5.67 -2.95
N LYS A 181 -38.39 -6.36 -1.86
CA LYS A 181 -37.73 -5.75 -0.69
C LYS A 181 -36.22 -6.00 -0.74
N ILE A 182 -35.56 -5.24 -1.62
CA ILE A 182 -34.13 -5.37 -1.88
C ILE A 182 -33.31 -4.95 -0.65
N ARG A 183 -32.32 -5.77 -0.32
CA ARG A 183 -31.23 -5.44 0.60
C ARG A 183 -29.95 -5.25 -0.21
N ILE A 184 -29.23 -4.17 0.05
CA ILE A 184 -27.93 -3.88 -0.57
C ILE A 184 -26.86 -3.99 0.52
N LYS A 185 -25.75 -4.66 0.21
CA LYS A 185 -24.57 -4.73 1.06
C LYS A 185 -23.35 -4.31 0.25
N TRP A 186 -22.57 -3.40 0.83
CA TRP A 186 -21.26 -3.01 0.34
C TRP A 186 -20.19 -3.49 1.31
N SER A 187 -19.19 -4.17 0.78
CA SER A 187 -18.01 -4.61 1.54
C SER A 187 -16.73 -4.20 0.80
N LYS A 188 -15.68 -3.90 1.56
CA LYS A 188 -14.34 -3.68 1.01
C LYS A 188 -13.57 -4.99 1.05
N LEU A 189 -13.05 -5.40 -0.10
CA LEU A 189 -12.24 -6.61 -0.23
C LEU A 189 -10.81 -6.33 0.25
N ARG A 190 -10.23 -7.28 0.98
CA ARG A 190 -8.78 -7.30 1.22
C ARG A 190 -8.05 -7.84 -0.01
N ASP A 191 -6.78 -7.46 -0.17
CA ASP A 191 -5.92 -7.92 -1.27
C ASP A 191 -5.75 -9.46 -1.31
N ASP A 192 -5.95 -10.14 -0.18
CA ASP A 192 -5.88 -11.61 -0.05
C ASP A 192 -7.23 -12.31 -0.27
N TYR A 193 -8.32 -11.55 -0.44
CA TYR A 193 -9.71 -12.03 -0.52
C TYR A 193 -10.17 -12.94 0.64
N THR A 194 -9.42 -13.04 1.75
CA THR A 194 -9.75 -13.97 2.84
C THR A 194 -10.80 -13.42 3.81
N LYS A 195 -10.92 -12.09 3.87
CA LYS A 195 -11.91 -11.37 4.69
C LYS A 195 -12.37 -10.12 3.96
N GLU A 196 -13.65 -9.83 4.07
CA GLU A 196 -14.25 -8.58 3.65
C GLU A 196 -14.48 -7.69 4.88
N GLN A 197 -14.40 -6.37 4.72
CA GLN A 197 -14.78 -5.39 5.73
C GLN A 197 -16.13 -4.81 5.34
N ASP A 198 -17.16 -4.95 6.17
CA ASP A 198 -18.44 -4.30 5.90
C ASP A 198 -18.26 -2.77 5.82
N VAL A 199 -18.85 -2.16 4.80
CA VAL A 199 -18.81 -0.72 4.53
C VAL A 199 -20.18 -0.11 4.81
N LEU A 200 -21.22 -0.67 4.20
CA LEU A 200 -22.61 -0.20 4.31
C LEU A 200 -23.60 -1.34 4.07
N VAL A 201 -24.70 -1.36 4.82
CA VAL A 201 -25.87 -2.21 4.52
C VAL A 201 -27.11 -1.31 4.46
N ALA A 202 -27.95 -1.52 3.46
CA ALA A 202 -29.20 -0.80 3.26
C ALA A 202 -30.37 -1.74 2.99
N ILE A 203 -31.56 -1.31 3.41
CA ILE A 203 -32.85 -1.94 3.13
C ILE A 203 -33.82 -0.81 2.78
N GLY A 204 -34.23 -0.73 1.51
CA GLY A 204 -34.98 0.43 1.00
C GLY A 204 -34.22 1.75 1.24
N LYS A 205 -34.86 2.73 1.89
CA LYS A 205 -34.27 4.05 2.19
C LYS A 205 -33.44 4.09 3.48
N THR A 206 -33.50 3.05 4.31
CA THR A 206 -32.73 2.99 5.56
C THR A 206 -31.38 2.31 5.32
N TYR A 207 -30.29 2.93 5.76
CA TYR A 207 -28.93 2.40 5.63
C TYR A 207 -28.11 2.58 6.92
N MET A 208 -27.10 1.74 7.08
CA MET A 208 -26.15 1.76 8.18
C MET A 208 -24.74 1.55 7.64
N ALA A 209 -23.83 2.48 7.94
CA ALA A 209 -22.41 2.39 7.60
C ALA A 209 -21.60 1.82 8.79
N PHE A 210 -20.46 1.19 8.48
CA PHE A 210 -19.64 0.44 9.45
C PHE A 210 -18.19 0.95 9.50
N GLY A 211 -17.47 0.61 10.56
CA GLY A 211 -16.07 0.99 10.78
C GLY A 211 -15.79 2.48 10.51
N ASP A 212 -14.68 2.75 9.81
CA ASP A 212 -14.23 4.09 9.40
C ASP A 212 -15.12 4.76 8.33
N PHE A 213 -16.13 4.07 7.80
CA PHE A 213 -17.09 4.59 6.84
C PHE A 213 -18.33 5.22 7.50
N ARG A 214 -18.49 5.06 8.83
CA ARG A 214 -19.54 5.73 9.61
C ARG A 214 -19.52 7.25 9.37
N GLY A 215 -20.66 7.82 8.99
CA GLY A 215 -20.80 9.25 8.68
C GLY A 215 -20.23 9.70 7.32
N ARG A 216 -19.52 8.82 6.59
CA ARG A 216 -18.91 9.12 5.27
C ARG A 216 -19.59 8.36 4.13
N ALA A 217 -20.02 7.13 4.37
CA ALA A 217 -20.67 6.27 3.40
C ALA A 217 -22.21 6.36 3.45
N HIS A 218 -22.83 6.49 2.29
CA HIS A 218 -24.27 6.46 2.09
C HIS A 218 -24.61 5.93 0.68
N LEU A 219 -25.84 5.47 0.44
CA LEU A 219 -26.26 5.16 -0.93
C LEU A 219 -26.54 6.44 -1.73
N HIS A 220 -26.23 6.39 -3.03
CA HIS A 220 -26.65 7.42 -3.97
C HIS A 220 -28.17 7.46 -4.07
N GLN A 221 -28.77 8.66 -4.01
CA GLN A 221 -30.22 8.82 -4.17
C GLN A 221 -30.58 9.01 -5.64
N GLY A 222 -30.59 7.91 -6.39
CA GLY A 222 -31.08 7.84 -7.77
C GLY A 222 -32.09 6.70 -7.93
N GLY A 223 -32.98 6.81 -8.91
CA GLY A 223 -33.78 5.70 -9.46
C GLY A 223 -34.56 4.77 -8.51
N ARG A 224 -34.99 3.64 -9.08
CA ARG A 224 -35.53 2.47 -8.38
C ARG A 224 -34.50 1.34 -8.24
N HIS A 225 -33.58 1.30 -9.20
CA HIS A 225 -32.62 0.23 -9.51
C HIS A 225 -31.17 0.63 -9.21
N GLU A 226 -31.03 1.57 -8.26
CA GLU A 226 -29.76 2.16 -7.84
C GLU A 226 -29.24 1.47 -6.59
N ALA A 227 -27.96 1.10 -6.62
CA ALA A 227 -27.24 0.55 -5.48
C ALA A 227 -25.87 1.22 -5.28
N SER A 228 -25.54 2.27 -6.05
CA SER A 228 -24.24 2.95 -6.01
C SER A 228 -23.91 3.51 -4.62
N LEU A 229 -22.66 3.30 -4.19
CA LEU A 229 -22.15 3.80 -2.90
C LEU A 229 -21.48 5.16 -3.07
N VAL A 230 -21.88 6.15 -2.29
CA VAL A 230 -21.15 7.41 -2.15
C VAL A 230 -20.27 7.34 -0.91
N VAL A 231 -18.97 7.59 -1.08
CA VAL A 231 -18.00 7.73 0.02
C VAL A 231 -17.47 9.16 0.02
N SER A 232 -17.73 9.88 1.11
CA SER A 232 -17.25 11.26 1.32
C SER A 232 -15.91 11.30 2.06
N ASP A 233 -15.12 12.35 1.87
CA ASP A 233 -13.78 12.51 2.46
C ASP A 233 -12.93 11.24 2.31
N VAL A 234 -12.64 10.87 1.06
CA VAL A 234 -11.92 9.64 0.71
C VAL A 234 -10.51 9.65 1.30
N ARG A 235 -10.15 8.60 2.04
CA ARG A 235 -8.86 8.48 2.75
C ARG A 235 -7.87 7.62 1.96
N LEU A 236 -6.58 7.74 2.26
CA LEU A 236 -5.54 6.90 1.60
C LEU A 236 -5.80 5.39 1.77
N GLN A 237 -6.40 5.01 2.91
CA GLN A 237 -6.78 3.63 3.22
C GLN A 237 -8.06 3.17 2.50
N ASP A 238 -8.77 4.05 1.77
CA ASP A 238 -9.96 3.68 1.01
C ASP A 238 -9.61 3.09 -0.39
N ASP A 239 -8.37 3.22 -0.91
CA ASP A 239 -7.94 2.55 -2.17
C ASP A 239 -8.16 1.03 -2.09
N GLY A 240 -8.75 0.43 -3.12
CA GLY A 240 -8.96 -1.01 -3.21
C GLY A 240 -10.28 -1.40 -3.87
N LYS A 241 -10.60 -2.69 -3.80
CA LYS A 241 -11.79 -3.27 -4.42
C LYS A 241 -12.97 -3.30 -3.45
N TYR A 242 -14.17 -3.02 -3.97
CA TYR A 242 -15.42 -2.97 -3.23
C TYR A 242 -16.46 -3.87 -3.92
N ARG A 243 -17.07 -4.79 -3.17
CA ARG A 243 -18.18 -5.60 -3.65
C ARG A 243 -19.49 -4.88 -3.42
N CYS A 244 -20.31 -4.78 -4.46
CA CYS A 244 -21.73 -4.48 -4.37
C CYS A 244 -22.50 -5.81 -4.41
N GLU A 245 -23.23 -6.13 -3.34
CA GLU A 245 -24.02 -7.34 -3.17
C GLU A 245 -25.50 -6.95 -3.05
N VAL A 246 -26.32 -7.41 -3.98
CA VAL A 246 -27.75 -7.11 -4.05
C VAL A 246 -28.52 -8.39 -3.77
N ILE A 247 -29.41 -8.33 -2.78
CA ILE A 247 -30.06 -9.50 -2.18
C ILE A 247 -31.58 -9.30 -2.22
N ASP A 248 -32.28 -10.27 -2.80
CA ASP A 248 -33.73 -10.32 -2.91
C ASP A 248 -34.28 -11.66 -2.38
N GLY A 249 -34.55 -11.69 -1.07
CA GLY A 249 -35.04 -12.87 -0.38
C GLY A 249 -34.00 -14.00 -0.27
N LEU A 250 -33.96 -14.86 -1.28
CA LEU A 250 -33.03 -15.99 -1.41
C LEU A 250 -32.10 -15.87 -2.63
N GLU A 251 -32.33 -14.88 -3.50
CA GLU A 251 -31.47 -14.61 -4.66
C GLU A 251 -30.44 -13.53 -4.28
N ASP A 252 -29.15 -13.84 -4.44
CA ASP A 252 -28.05 -12.90 -4.26
C ASP A 252 -27.16 -12.84 -5.51
N GLU A 253 -26.87 -11.63 -5.96
CA GLU A 253 -25.93 -11.37 -7.05
C GLU A 253 -24.95 -10.27 -6.62
N SER A 254 -23.71 -10.35 -7.08
CA SER A 254 -22.69 -9.37 -6.70
C SER A 254 -21.64 -9.13 -7.78
N ASP A 255 -21.12 -7.91 -7.81
CA ASP A 255 -20.04 -7.50 -8.71
C ASP A 255 -19.10 -6.50 -8.00
N VAL A 256 -17.94 -6.20 -8.59
CA VAL A 256 -16.80 -5.57 -7.89
C VAL A 256 -16.30 -4.30 -8.59
N VAL A 257 -16.45 -3.16 -7.90
CA VAL A 257 -15.86 -1.87 -8.30
C VAL A 257 -14.42 -1.76 -7.76
N ASP A 258 -13.48 -1.32 -8.59
CA ASP A 258 -12.11 -1.01 -8.17
C ASP A 258 -11.94 0.51 -7.98
N LEU A 259 -11.71 0.97 -6.74
CA LEU A 259 -11.44 2.36 -6.40
C LEU A 259 -9.93 2.60 -6.35
N ARG A 260 -9.43 3.51 -7.19
CA ARG A 260 -8.01 3.87 -7.26
C ARG A 260 -7.76 5.34 -6.92
N LEU A 261 -6.79 5.57 -6.06
CA LEU A 261 -6.36 6.92 -5.70
C LEU A 261 -5.24 7.39 -6.63
N GLN A 262 -5.41 8.60 -7.16
CA GLN A 262 -4.33 9.31 -7.83
C GLN A 262 -3.29 9.75 -6.80
N GLY A 263 -2.05 9.27 -6.95
CA GLY A 263 -0.98 9.50 -6.00
C GLY A 263 0.39 9.16 -6.56
N ILE A 264 1.37 9.12 -5.66
CA ILE A 264 2.77 8.84 -5.95
C ILE A 264 3.30 7.83 -4.93
N VAL A 265 4.02 6.82 -5.43
CA VAL A 265 4.87 5.96 -4.60
C VAL A 265 6.27 6.57 -4.52
N PHE A 266 6.81 6.65 -3.30
CA PHE A 266 8.18 7.05 -3.04
C PHE A 266 8.90 6.08 -2.10
N PRO A 267 10.20 5.83 -2.30
CA PRO A 267 11.00 5.08 -1.35
C PRO A 267 11.29 5.92 -0.10
N TYR A 268 11.21 5.29 1.06
CA TYR A 268 11.56 5.90 2.36
C TYR A 268 12.56 5.03 3.12
N GLN A 269 13.60 5.71 3.62
CA GLN A 269 14.65 5.16 4.46
C GLN A 269 14.73 6.03 5.74
N PRO A 270 14.80 5.45 6.95
CA PRO A 270 14.83 6.22 8.18
C PRO A 270 16.21 6.84 8.47
N PRO A 271 16.30 7.79 9.44
CA PRO A 271 17.58 8.41 9.86
C PRO A 271 18.68 7.41 10.28
N ARG A 272 18.30 6.22 10.74
CA ARG A 272 19.22 5.16 11.19
C ARG A 272 19.85 4.35 10.05
N GLY A 273 19.59 4.73 8.80
CA GLY A 273 20.16 4.12 7.60
C GLY A 273 19.27 3.06 6.95
N GLN A 274 19.83 2.39 5.94
CA GLN A 274 19.18 1.38 5.11
C GLN A 274 18.80 0.10 5.88
N TYR A 275 17.69 -0.51 5.49
CA TYR A 275 17.21 -1.81 6.00
C TYR A 275 17.03 -1.86 7.52
N ARG A 276 16.46 -0.79 8.07
CA ARG A 276 16.25 -0.64 9.52
C ARG A 276 14.80 -0.81 9.98
N LEU A 277 13.80 -0.88 9.09
CA LEU A 277 12.38 -0.93 9.46
C LEU A 277 11.84 -2.37 9.40
N ASN A 278 11.26 -2.87 10.49
CA ASN A 278 10.31 -3.99 10.42
C ASN A 278 8.97 -3.52 9.81
N PHE A 279 8.02 -4.42 9.58
CA PHE A 279 6.76 -4.08 8.88
C PHE A 279 5.94 -3.00 9.62
N HIS A 280 5.84 -3.07 10.95
CA HIS A 280 5.05 -2.12 11.75
C HIS A 280 5.76 -0.77 11.92
N GLU A 281 7.10 -0.78 11.99
CA GLU A 281 7.91 0.43 11.94
C GLU A 281 7.81 1.10 10.55
N ALA A 282 7.72 0.31 9.47
CA ALA A 282 7.54 0.77 8.09
C ALA A 282 6.17 1.42 7.84
N GLU A 283 5.10 0.77 8.31
CA GLU A 283 3.74 1.31 8.27
C GLU A 283 3.65 2.67 8.99
N ARG A 284 4.17 2.75 10.22
CA ARG A 284 4.21 4.00 11.00
C ARG A 284 5.07 5.07 10.32
N ALA A 285 6.23 4.70 9.77
CA ALA A 285 7.10 5.63 9.07
C ALA A 285 6.39 6.30 7.88
N CYS A 286 5.59 5.56 7.10
CA CYS A 286 4.77 6.17 6.04
C CYS A 286 3.70 7.11 6.61
N GLN A 287 3.01 6.73 7.69
CA GLN A 287 1.99 7.57 8.35
C GLN A 287 2.57 8.91 8.85
N GLU A 288 3.74 8.85 9.50
CA GLU A 288 4.49 10.04 9.94
C GLU A 288 4.82 10.98 8.75
N GLN A 289 5.03 10.42 7.55
CA GLN A 289 5.30 11.19 6.33
C GLN A 289 4.06 11.64 5.52
N GLY A 290 2.85 11.47 6.05
CA GLY A 290 1.61 11.84 5.32
C GLY A 290 1.29 10.86 4.18
N ALA A 291 1.56 9.57 4.40
CA ALA A 291 1.43 8.51 3.43
C ALA A 291 0.93 7.21 4.07
N VAL A 292 0.59 6.21 3.25
CA VAL A 292 0.39 4.82 3.67
C VAL A 292 1.47 3.93 3.08
N ILE A 293 1.62 2.70 3.55
CA ILE A 293 2.47 1.72 2.87
C ILE A 293 1.86 1.37 1.51
N ALA A 294 2.66 1.35 0.44
CA ALA A 294 2.18 1.16 -0.92
C ALA A 294 1.71 -0.28 -1.17
N THR A 295 0.68 -0.43 -2.00
CA THR A 295 0.26 -1.74 -2.54
C THR A 295 1.16 -2.17 -3.71
N PHE A 296 1.11 -3.45 -4.09
CA PHE A 296 1.82 -3.93 -5.28
C PHE A 296 1.37 -3.21 -6.55
N SER A 297 0.06 -2.98 -6.73
CA SER A 297 -0.48 -2.25 -7.89
C SER A 297 0.07 -0.83 -8.00
N GLN A 298 0.17 -0.12 -6.87
CA GLN A 298 0.75 1.22 -6.80
C GLN A 298 2.26 1.20 -7.13
N LEU A 299 3.03 0.22 -6.61
CA LEU A 299 4.45 0.08 -6.95
C LEU A 299 4.64 -0.27 -8.44
N PHE A 300 3.80 -1.14 -9.00
CA PHE A 300 3.82 -1.53 -10.41
C PHE A 300 3.55 -0.35 -11.34
N GLN A 301 2.56 0.48 -11.02
CA GLN A 301 2.30 1.72 -11.73
C GLN A 301 3.49 2.70 -11.61
N ALA A 302 4.04 2.89 -10.42
CA ALA A 302 5.19 3.77 -10.24
C ALA A 302 6.41 3.31 -11.05
N TRP A 303 6.66 1.99 -11.12
CA TRP A 303 7.72 1.41 -11.95
C TRP A 303 7.48 1.61 -13.45
N SER A 304 6.26 1.41 -13.94
CA SER A 304 5.95 1.64 -15.37
C SER A 304 6.04 3.13 -15.75
N GLU A 305 5.72 4.03 -14.81
CA GLU A 305 5.94 5.48 -14.93
C GLU A 305 7.42 5.90 -14.79
N GLY A 306 8.31 5.01 -14.35
CA GLY A 306 9.76 5.20 -14.40
C GLY A 306 10.54 5.04 -13.09
N LEU A 307 9.89 4.67 -11.98
CA LEU A 307 10.57 4.43 -10.71
C LEU A 307 11.60 3.29 -10.83
N ASP A 308 12.86 3.62 -10.56
CA ASP A 308 13.97 2.68 -10.47
C ASP A 308 14.61 2.82 -9.08
N TRP A 309 14.58 1.74 -8.28
CA TRP A 309 15.09 1.74 -6.92
C TRP A 309 15.68 0.38 -6.56
N CYS A 310 16.94 0.37 -6.13
CA CYS A 310 17.72 -0.85 -5.88
C CYS A 310 17.60 -1.37 -4.43
N ASN A 311 16.82 -0.70 -3.57
CA ASN A 311 16.64 -1.14 -2.19
C ASN A 311 15.33 -1.92 -2.05
N ALA A 312 15.40 -3.07 -1.41
CA ALA A 312 14.24 -3.86 -1.03
C ALA A 312 13.39 -3.13 0.03
N GLY A 313 12.09 -2.94 -0.26
CA GLY A 313 11.16 -2.24 0.63
C GLY A 313 9.89 -3.06 0.89
N TRP A 314 9.29 -2.86 2.08
CA TRP A 314 7.99 -3.43 2.42
C TRP A 314 6.86 -2.86 1.55
N LEU A 315 5.85 -3.70 1.30
CA LEU A 315 4.54 -3.37 0.71
C LEU A 315 3.40 -3.79 1.66
N ALA A 316 2.19 -3.28 1.41
CA ALA A 316 1.02 -3.41 2.28
C ALA A 316 0.62 -4.86 2.62
N ASP A 317 0.82 -5.80 1.71
CA ASP A 317 0.58 -7.24 1.89
C ASP A 317 1.59 -7.92 2.85
N GLY A 318 2.70 -7.25 3.19
CA GLY A 318 3.82 -7.81 3.93
C GLY A 318 4.82 -8.59 3.06
N THR A 319 4.75 -8.43 1.75
CA THR A 319 5.84 -8.78 0.85
C THR A 319 6.92 -7.70 0.86
N VAL A 320 8.11 -8.07 0.37
CA VAL A 320 9.24 -7.17 0.23
C VAL A 320 9.74 -7.23 -1.20
N GLN A 321 9.74 -6.09 -1.88
CA GLN A 321 9.97 -5.99 -3.33
C GLN A 321 10.83 -4.77 -3.68
N TYR A 322 11.33 -4.67 -4.91
CA TYR A 322 11.98 -3.46 -5.43
C TYR A 322 11.88 -3.33 -6.96
N PRO A 323 11.63 -2.12 -7.51
CA PRO A 323 11.44 -1.89 -8.94
C PRO A 323 12.76 -1.61 -9.67
N ILE A 324 13.09 -2.38 -10.70
CA ILE A 324 14.27 -2.15 -11.55
C ILE A 324 13.82 -1.85 -12.99
N ARG A 325 14.10 -0.64 -13.46
CA ARG A 325 13.93 -0.20 -14.86
C ARG A 325 15.21 -0.45 -15.65
N LEU A 326 16.38 -0.23 -15.05
CA LEU A 326 17.69 -0.41 -15.69
C LEU A 326 18.48 -1.56 -15.01
N PRO A 327 18.53 -2.76 -15.62
CA PRO A 327 19.26 -3.91 -15.09
C PRO A 327 20.74 -3.61 -14.88
N ARG A 328 21.27 -3.96 -13.70
CA ARG A 328 22.66 -3.67 -13.31
C ARG A 328 23.17 -4.66 -12.27
N LYS A 329 24.48 -4.90 -12.28
CA LYS A 329 25.15 -5.90 -11.42
C LYS A 329 24.71 -5.90 -9.94
N PRO A 330 24.68 -4.76 -9.21
CA PRO A 330 24.28 -4.76 -7.80
C PRO A 330 22.77 -4.98 -7.55
N CYS A 331 21.92 -4.95 -8.59
CA CYS A 331 20.46 -4.92 -8.48
C CYS A 331 19.82 -6.13 -9.19
N GLY A 332 20.31 -7.34 -8.88
CA GLY A 332 19.86 -8.60 -9.48
C GLY A 332 20.63 -9.04 -10.73
N GLY A 333 21.59 -8.26 -11.23
CA GLY A 333 22.42 -8.64 -12.37
C GLY A 333 22.00 -8.03 -13.71
N LEU A 334 22.84 -8.23 -14.73
CA LEU A 334 22.64 -7.70 -16.09
C LEU A 334 21.73 -8.56 -16.96
N HIS A 335 21.55 -9.84 -16.62
CA HIS A 335 20.84 -10.81 -17.46
C HIS A 335 19.33 -10.91 -17.16
N LEU A 336 18.82 -10.15 -16.18
CA LEU A 336 17.40 -10.13 -15.84
C LEU A 336 16.71 -8.95 -16.54
N ALA A 337 15.62 -9.22 -17.26
CA ALA A 337 14.78 -8.18 -17.87
C ALA A 337 14.22 -7.19 -16.83
N PRO A 338 13.97 -5.91 -17.19
CA PRO A 338 13.34 -4.93 -16.31
C PRO A 338 12.06 -5.46 -15.64
N GLY A 339 11.80 -5.04 -14.41
CA GLY A 339 10.63 -5.47 -13.65
C GLY A 339 10.78 -5.27 -12.15
N ILE A 340 9.72 -5.56 -11.41
CA ILE A 340 9.75 -5.63 -9.95
C ILE A 340 10.38 -6.98 -9.53
N ARG A 341 11.39 -6.90 -8.66
CA ARG A 341 11.99 -8.06 -8.00
C ARG A 341 11.28 -8.28 -6.67
N SER A 342 10.94 -9.52 -6.36
CA SER A 342 10.23 -9.88 -5.14
C SER A 342 11.04 -10.84 -4.30
N TYR A 343 11.14 -10.56 -3.00
CA TYR A 343 11.53 -11.54 -1.98
C TYR A 343 10.30 -12.25 -1.40
N GLY A 344 9.08 -11.96 -1.89
CA GLY A 344 7.84 -12.54 -1.39
C GLY A 344 7.52 -12.14 0.06
N PRO A 345 6.60 -12.85 0.73
CA PRO A 345 6.23 -12.59 2.12
C PRO A 345 7.42 -12.70 3.08
N ARG A 346 7.54 -11.77 4.02
CA ARG A 346 8.63 -11.73 5.02
C ARG A 346 8.07 -11.61 6.44
N HIS A 347 8.82 -12.11 7.43
CA HIS A 347 8.37 -12.12 8.83
C HIS A 347 8.28 -10.69 9.40
N ARG A 348 7.05 -10.22 9.61
CA ARG A 348 6.71 -8.82 9.91
C ARG A 348 7.45 -8.19 11.11
N HIS A 349 7.84 -9.00 12.10
CA HIS A 349 8.56 -8.53 13.30
C HIS A 349 10.09 -8.71 13.26
N LEU A 350 10.61 -9.64 12.45
CA LEU A 350 12.01 -10.10 12.55
C LEU A 350 12.88 -9.54 11.44
N HIS A 351 12.36 -9.52 10.21
CA HIS A 351 13.11 -8.99 9.08
C HIS A 351 13.04 -7.46 9.07
N ARG A 352 14.07 -6.82 8.51
CA ARG A 352 14.18 -5.37 8.41
C ARG A 352 14.58 -4.96 7.00
N PHE A 353 13.88 -3.95 6.47
CA PHE A 353 14.00 -3.45 5.10
C PHE A 353 13.75 -1.94 5.07
N ASP A 354 13.72 -1.33 3.88
CA ASP A 354 13.20 0.01 3.67
C ASP A 354 11.66 -0.10 3.47
N VAL A 355 10.98 0.97 3.04
CA VAL A 355 9.56 0.92 2.70
C VAL A 355 9.23 1.76 1.48
N PHE A 356 8.26 1.32 0.69
CA PHE A 356 7.62 2.16 -0.33
C PHE A 356 6.34 2.76 0.25
N CYS A 357 6.28 4.08 0.31
CA CYS A 357 5.13 4.81 0.81
C CYS A 357 4.32 5.39 -0.36
N PHE A 358 3.00 5.40 -0.25
CA PHE A 358 2.06 6.01 -1.20
C PHE A 358 1.38 7.23 -0.56
N SER A 359 1.44 8.38 -1.24
CA SER A 359 0.69 9.59 -0.88
C SER A 359 -0.13 10.10 -2.06
N SER A 360 -1.27 10.73 -1.81
CA SER A 360 -2.15 11.27 -2.85
C SER A 360 -1.72 12.66 -3.32
N ALA A 361 -2.47 13.24 -4.25
CA ALA A 361 -2.49 14.69 -4.46
C ALA A 361 -2.65 15.47 -3.14
N LEU A 362 -2.03 16.67 -3.07
CA LEU A 362 -2.04 17.55 -1.90
C LEU A 362 -3.37 18.27 -1.70
N ARG A 363 -3.79 18.41 -0.44
CA ARG A 363 -4.93 19.26 0.00
C ARG A 363 -4.47 20.63 0.53
N GLY A 364 -3.41 21.18 -0.06
CA GLY A 364 -2.77 22.39 0.45
C GLY A 364 -1.70 22.90 -0.50
N GLU A 365 -0.90 23.86 -0.02
CA GLU A 365 0.24 24.40 -0.73
C GLU A 365 1.55 24.09 -0.01
N ILE A 366 2.61 23.94 -0.81
CA ILE A 366 3.98 23.86 -0.32
C ILE A 366 4.74 25.09 -0.82
N PHE A 367 5.51 25.72 0.04
CA PHE A 367 6.37 26.85 -0.30
C PHE A 367 7.73 26.67 0.37
N TYR A 368 8.72 27.46 -0.05
CA TYR A 368 10.08 27.35 0.44
C TYR A 368 10.50 28.66 1.10
N LEU A 369 11.11 28.57 2.29
CA LEU A 369 11.70 29.68 3.01
C LEU A 369 13.21 29.50 3.12
N GLU A 370 13.95 30.60 3.01
CA GLU A 370 15.38 30.65 3.19
C GLU A 370 15.81 31.91 3.94
N ARG A 371 17.01 31.87 4.51
CA ARG A 371 17.71 33.04 5.07
C ARG A 371 19.13 33.05 4.50
N PRO A 372 19.82 34.21 4.43
CA PRO A 372 21.17 34.28 3.86
C PRO A 372 22.21 33.35 4.51
N ALA A 373 22.04 33.03 5.81
CA ALA A 373 22.90 32.10 6.54
C ALA A 373 22.42 30.63 6.48
N GLY A 374 21.34 30.32 5.73
CA GLY A 374 20.56 29.09 5.88
C GLY A 374 19.89 28.97 7.26
N LEU A 375 19.24 27.83 7.52
CA LEU A 375 18.51 27.47 8.73
C LEU A 375 18.99 26.13 9.29
N THR A 376 19.05 25.96 10.60
CA THR A 376 19.06 24.63 11.25
C THR A 376 17.67 24.00 11.22
N LEU A 377 17.52 22.70 11.54
CA LEU A 377 16.22 22.03 11.55
C LEU A 377 15.20 22.69 12.53
N GLU A 378 15.64 23.14 13.70
CA GLU A 378 14.74 23.79 14.66
C GLU A 378 14.40 25.23 14.25
N GLU A 379 15.37 25.99 13.72
CA GLU A 379 15.11 27.29 13.10
C GLU A 379 14.17 27.19 11.89
N ALA A 380 14.25 26.08 11.13
CA ALA A 380 13.41 25.78 9.98
C ALA A 380 11.97 25.45 10.38
N LYS A 381 11.77 24.64 11.41
CA LYS A 381 10.44 24.41 12.01
C LYS A 381 9.81 25.73 12.48
N GLN A 382 10.57 26.54 13.22
CA GLN A 382 10.09 27.84 13.70
C GLN A 382 9.74 28.77 12.53
N ALA A 383 10.57 28.85 11.49
CA ALA A 383 10.31 29.69 10.33
C ALA A 383 9.00 29.32 9.59
N CYS A 384 8.63 28.03 9.53
CA CYS A 384 7.32 27.64 9.00
C CYS A 384 6.18 28.05 9.93
N GLN A 385 6.34 27.86 11.25
CA GLN A 385 5.34 28.24 12.25
C GLN A 385 5.08 29.76 12.26
N ASP A 386 6.14 30.56 12.18
CA ASP A 386 6.08 32.03 12.07
C ASP A 386 5.32 32.47 10.81
N ALA A 387 5.33 31.66 9.74
CA ALA A 387 4.57 31.86 8.51
C ALA A 387 3.14 31.27 8.53
N GLY A 388 2.68 30.73 9.66
CA GLY A 388 1.37 30.09 9.79
C GLY A 388 1.25 28.77 9.01
N ALA A 389 2.33 27.98 9.00
CA ALA A 389 2.45 26.70 8.30
C ALA A 389 3.18 25.64 9.15
N GLU A 390 3.11 24.37 8.79
CA GLU A 390 3.96 23.31 9.36
C GLU A 390 5.19 23.05 8.46
N ILE A 391 6.25 22.45 9.02
CA ILE A 391 7.36 21.96 8.18
C ILE A 391 6.85 20.79 7.31
N ALA A 392 7.16 20.81 6.02
CA ALA A 392 6.62 19.86 5.08
C ALA A 392 7.14 18.44 5.34
N ARG A 393 6.24 17.45 5.22
CA ARG A 393 6.57 16.03 5.30
C ARG A 393 7.13 15.54 3.96
N VAL A 394 7.77 14.36 3.97
CA VAL A 394 8.31 13.76 2.74
C VAL A 394 7.21 13.50 1.70
N GLY A 395 6.03 13.02 2.12
CA GLY A 395 4.89 12.85 1.22
C GLY A 395 4.47 14.17 0.56
N HIS A 396 4.44 15.27 1.32
CA HIS A 396 4.08 16.58 0.77
C HIS A 396 5.03 17.02 -0.35
N LEU A 397 6.35 16.83 -0.16
CA LEU A 397 7.34 17.18 -1.19
C LEU A 397 7.18 16.34 -2.47
N TYR A 398 6.99 15.03 -2.34
CA TYR A 398 6.80 14.14 -3.50
C TYR A 398 5.49 14.44 -4.25
N SER A 399 4.39 14.68 -3.53
CA SER A 399 3.10 15.01 -4.13
C SER A 399 3.13 16.38 -4.82
N ALA A 400 3.80 17.39 -4.25
CA ALA A 400 4.01 18.66 -4.93
C ALA A 400 4.88 18.56 -6.19
N TRP A 401 5.96 17.78 -6.12
CA TRP A 401 6.81 17.50 -7.29
C TRP A 401 6.01 16.84 -8.42
N LYS A 402 5.19 15.83 -8.10
CA LYS A 402 4.40 15.06 -9.07
C LYS A 402 3.22 15.83 -9.67
N PHE A 403 2.44 16.52 -8.82
CA PHE A 403 1.14 17.08 -9.21
C PHE A 403 1.14 18.60 -9.42
N LEU A 404 2.05 19.33 -8.77
CA LEU A 404 2.20 20.78 -8.92
C LEU A 404 3.43 21.16 -9.78
N GLY A 405 4.22 20.18 -10.22
CA GLY A 405 5.43 20.40 -11.01
C GLY A 405 6.53 21.14 -10.24
N LEU A 406 6.56 21.02 -8.90
CA LEU A 406 7.51 21.73 -8.06
C LEU A 406 8.96 21.42 -8.46
N ASP A 407 9.69 22.46 -8.83
CA ASP A 407 11.08 22.39 -9.26
C ASP A 407 11.92 23.41 -8.48
N ARG A 408 12.86 22.91 -7.67
CA ARG A 408 13.82 23.73 -6.92
C ARG A 408 15.14 22.98 -6.75
N CYS A 409 16.24 23.66 -7.07
CA CYS A 409 17.60 23.11 -6.96
C CYS A 409 18.19 23.24 -5.55
N ASP A 410 17.61 24.12 -4.73
CA ASP A 410 18.09 24.37 -3.37
C ASP A 410 17.56 23.32 -2.41
N ALA A 411 18.48 22.76 -1.63
CA ALA A 411 18.17 21.82 -0.58
C ALA A 411 17.39 22.47 0.56
N GLY A 412 16.39 21.78 1.09
CA GLY A 412 15.60 22.22 2.23
C GLY A 412 15.32 21.10 3.22
N TRP A 413 15.17 21.49 4.49
CA TRP A 413 14.72 20.60 5.56
C TRP A 413 13.27 20.15 5.34
N LEU A 414 13.00 18.92 5.82
CA LEU A 414 11.68 18.32 5.95
C LEU A 414 11.43 17.85 7.39
N ALA A 415 10.18 17.51 7.70
CA ALA A 415 9.73 17.10 9.04
C ALA A 415 10.48 15.89 9.62
N ASP A 416 10.96 14.96 8.77
CA ASP A 416 11.74 13.78 9.18
C ASP A 416 13.20 14.11 9.55
N GLY A 417 13.62 15.37 9.42
CA GLY A 417 15.01 15.80 9.56
C GLY A 417 15.90 15.40 8.38
N SER A 418 15.31 14.94 7.27
CA SER A 418 16.06 14.80 6.02
C SER A 418 16.16 16.14 5.29
N VAL A 419 17.15 16.22 4.40
CA VAL A 419 17.37 17.37 3.53
C VAL A 419 17.20 16.93 2.08
N ARG A 420 16.25 17.52 1.37
CA ARG A 420 15.84 17.11 0.01
C ARG A 420 15.63 18.29 -0.92
N TYR A 421 15.58 18.04 -2.23
CA TYR A 421 15.21 19.03 -3.24
C TYR A 421 14.50 18.36 -4.45
N PRO A 422 13.40 18.95 -4.98
CA PRO A 422 12.62 18.36 -6.08
C PRO A 422 13.05 18.91 -7.45
N ILE A 423 13.32 18.05 -8.43
CA ILE A 423 13.65 18.46 -9.81
C ILE A 423 12.61 17.91 -10.78
N ALA A 424 11.77 18.77 -11.35
CA ALA A 424 10.85 18.42 -12.41
C ALA A 424 11.46 18.67 -13.81
N LYS A 425 12.41 19.61 -13.91
CA LYS A 425 13.13 19.98 -15.14
C LYS A 425 14.65 19.78 -14.95
N PRO A 426 15.19 18.60 -15.32
CA PRO A 426 16.60 18.27 -15.12
C PRO A 426 17.56 19.26 -15.76
N ARG A 427 18.67 19.55 -15.08
CA ARG A 427 19.69 20.52 -15.50
C ARG A 427 21.03 20.22 -14.82
N ALA A 428 22.14 20.51 -15.51
CA ALA A 428 23.47 20.00 -15.18
C ALA A 428 23.93 20.24 -13.74
N ASN A 429 23.59 21.39 -13.14
CA ASN A 429 24.04 21.78 -11.80
C ASN A 429 23.13 21.24 -10.67
N CYS A 430 22.08 20.48 -10.99
CA CYS A 430 21.02 20.08 -10.06
C CYS A 430 20.81 18.56 -10.00
N GLY A 431 21.90 17.81 -10.21
CA GLY A 431 21.90 16.34 -10.15
C GLY A 431 21.77 15.66 -11.52
N PRO A 432 21.37 14.37 -11.55
CA PRO A 432 21.28 13.58 -12.77
C PRO A 432 20.27 14.13 -13.80
N ALA A 433 20.39 13.67 -15.05
CA ALA A 433 19.53 14.07 -16.17
C ALA A 433 18.07 13.59 -16.09
N GLU A 434 17.68 12.89 -15.01
CA GLU A 434 16.33 12.41 -14.77
C GLU A 434 15.58 13.31 -13.77
N PRO A 435 14.26 13.49 -13.90
CA PRO A 435 13.47 14.20 -12.90
C PRO A 435 13.32 13.35 -11.63
N GLY A 436 13.13 13.98 -10.48
CA GLY A 436 12.92 13.29 -9.20
C GLY A 436 13.19 14.16 -7.99
N VAL A 437 12.74 13.69 -6.82
CA VAL A 437 13.17 14.24 -5.52
C VAL A 437 14.54 13.66 -5.17
N ARG A 438 15.51 14.54 -4.93
CA ARG A 438 16.89 14.21 -4.54
C ARG A 438 17.06 14.42 -3.04
N SER A 439 18.03 13.73 -2.43
CA SER A 439 18.22 13.72 -0.98
C SER A 439 19.70 13.77 -0.62
N PHE A 440 20.05 14.58 0.39
CA PHE A 440 21.34 14.57 1.08
C PHE A 440 21.31 13.70 2.34
N GLY A 441 20.24 12.93 2.54
CA GLY A 441 20.06 12.09 3.72
C GLY A 441 19.69 12.91 4.95
N PHE A 442 20.27 12.54 6.10
CA PHE A 442 19.97 13.10 7.42
C PHE A 442 21.24 13.73 8.02
N PRO A 443 21.63 14.95 7.60
CA PRO A 443 22.85 15.59 8.07
C PRO A 443 22.73 16.00 9.55
N SER A 444 23.70 15.60 10.37
CA SER A 444 23.74 15.93 11.81
C SER A 444 24.08 17.39 12.11
N LYS A 445 24.69 18.09 11.13
CA LYS A 445 24.98 19.52 11.14
C LYS A 445 24.84 20.06 9.71
N GLY A 446 24.34 21.28 9.57
CA GLY A 446 24.18 21.96 8.29
C GLY A 446 23.22 23.12 8.41
N ARG A 447 23.23 24.01 7.40
CA ARG A 447 22.27 25.11 7.26
C ARG A 447 21.71 25.09 5.84
N PHE A 448 20.39 24.98 5.71
CA PHE A 448 19.67 24.82 4.45
C PHE A 448 18.42 25.70 4.46
N GLY A 449 17.65 25.80 3.37
CA GLY A 449 16.30 26.35 3.46
C GLY A 449 15.33 25.35 4.09
N VAL A 450 14.03 25.60 3.96
CA VAL A 450 12.97 24.72 4.46
C VAL A 450 11.79 24.71 3.52
N PHE A 451 11.19 23.54 3.32
CA PHE A 451 9.87 23.44 2.70
C PHE A 451 8.80 23.48 3.80
N CYS A 452 7.85 24.41 3.68
CA CYS A 452 6.71 24.54 4.58
C CYS A 452 5.43 24.12 3.86
N TYR A 453 4.51 23.49 4.58
CA TYR A 453 3.19 23.07 4.08
C TYR A 453 2.08 23.80 4.83
N LYS A 454 1.07 24.25 4.08
CA LYS A 454 -0.14 24.88 4.61
C LYS A 454 -1.37 24.23 3.99
N GLU A 455 -2.25 23.71 4.85
CA GLU A 455 -3.56 23.18 4.46
C GLU A 455 -4.49 24.33 4.02
N ARG A 456 -5.44 24.04 3.13
CA ARG A 456 -6.35 25.01 2.50
C ARG A 456 -7.76 24.98 3.06
#